data_AF-A0A8A7K8I9-F1
#
_entry.id   AF-A0A8A7K8I9-F1
#
_cell.length_a   1.000
_cell.length_b   1.000
_cell.length_c   1.000
_cell.angle_alpha   90.00
_cell.angle_beta   90.00
_cell.angle_gamma   90.00
#
_symmetry.space_group_name_H-M   'P 1'
#
loop_
_entity.id
_entity.type
_entity.pdbx_description
1 polymer ?
#
loop_
_entity_poly.entity_id
_entity_poly.type
_entity_poly.pdbx_seq_one_letter_code
_entity_poly.pdbx_strand_id
1 'polypeptide(L)'
;MDINEIRGILNELSDEKYKKNVIRLGIPKDKALGVRTGDIRKLARKIRTDHKLAWELWQSGVHEEKILAVLLFDKKDITYQEIESLMHDVNSWDLCDHICKNLIIKTSFAADIIKSWSKQSSLYFRRAAFVLMTAEIVKKREKIEPEQVELYIEKIKECANDTRPHVRKAISWALREIGKINYDYQEKAILVAYELIEEGKASAWVGKNALKELETLVKVDERGRLLSSDSKMGRKYK
;
A
#
# COMPACT_ATOMS: atom_id res chain seq x y z
N MET A 1 21.43 19.81 -3.00
CA MET A 1 20.69 20.15 -1.77
C MET A 1 21.27 19.27 -0.69
N ASP A 2 21.84 19.85 0.35
CA ASP A 2 22.38 19.05 1.46
C ASP A 2 21.28 18.68 2.47
N ILE A 3 21.60 17.77 3.40
CA ILE A 3 20.63 17.26 4.38
C ILE A 3 20.11 18.32 5.35
N ASN A 4 20.92 19.34 5.68
CA ASN A 4 20.52 20.39 6.61
C ASN A 4 19.52 21.35 5.93
N GLU A 5 19.77 21.68 4.67
CA GLU A 5 18.84 22.44 3.83
C GLU A 5 17.49 21.71 3.71
N ILE A 6 17.52 20.40 3.46
CA ILE A 6 16.31 19.56 3.39
C ILE A 6 15.53 19.58 4.70
N ARG A 7 16.22 19.43 5.84
CA ARG A 7 15.59 19.49 7.16
C ARG A 7 14.99 20.85 7.46
N GLY A 8 15.68 21.93 7.08
CA GLY A 8 15.13 23.29 7.15
C GLY A 8 13.80 23.41 6.40
N ILE A 9 13.77 22.97 5.14
CA ILE A 9 12.56 22.98 4.30
C ILE A 9 11.45 22.11 4.92
N LEU A 10 11.77 20.92 5.42
CA LEU A 10 10.77 20.05 6.06
C LEU A 10 10.19 20.69 7.32
N ASN A 11 11.01 21.37 8.13
CA ASN A 11 10.54 22.09 9.31
C ASN A 11 9.64 23.28 8.93
N GLU A 12 9.99 24.05 7.91
CA GLU A 12 9.14 25.15 7.40
C GLU A 12 7.79 24.67 6.86
N LEU A 13 7.76 23.47 6.27
CA LEU A 13 6.54 22.84 5.76
C LEU A 13 5.74 22.10 6.84
N SER A 14 6.22 22.04 8.07
CA SER A 14 5.54 21.36 9.16
C SER A 14 4.26 22.08 9.58
N ASP A 15 3.22 21.31 9.86
CA ASP A 15 1.90 21.81 10.25
C ASP A 15 1.41 21.01 11.46
N GLU A 16 1.29 21.67 12.62
CA GLU A 16 0.88 21.02 13.87
C GLU A 16 -0.54 20.43 13.83
N LYS A 17 -1.46 21.05 13.08
CA LYS A 17 -2.81 20.51 12.90
C LYS A 17 -2.77 19.24 12.05
N TYR A 18 -1.94 19.23 11.00
CA TYR A 18 -1.72 18.05 10.18
C TYR A 18 -1.00 16.95 10.97
N LYS A 19 0.03 17.30 11.76
CA LYS A 19 0.73 16.40 12.69
C LYS A 19 -0.25 15.69 13.64
N LYS A 20 -1.11 16.45 14.33
CA LYS A 20 -2.16 15.88 15.20
C LYS A 20 -3.07 14.91 14.46
N ASN A 21 -3.44 15.23 13.22
CA ASN A 21 -4.28 14.36 12.42
C ASN A 21 -3.56 13.06 12.03
N VAL A 22 -2.31 13.10 11.58
CA VAL A 22 -1.58 11.88 11.20
C VAL A 22 -1.25 10.99 12.39
N ILE A 23 -1.00 11.58 13.57
CA ILE A 23 -0.86 10.82 14.83
C ILE A 23 -2.14 10.06 15.15
N ARG A 24 -3.31 10.71 15.04
CA ARG A 24 -4.62 10.04 15.21
C ARG A 24 -4.83 8.90 14.21
N LEU A 25 -4.22 8.98 13.03
CA LEU A 25 -4.27 7.94 12.01
C LEU A 25 -3.26 6.80 12.26
N GLY A 26 -2.39 6.90 13.27
CA GLY A 26 -1.48 5.83 13.69
C GLY A 26 0.00 6.06 13.35
N ILE A 27 0.41 7.27 12.96
CA ILE A 27 1.83 7.61 12.81
C ILE A 27 2.44 7.89 14.21
N PRO A 28 3.61 7.31 14.58
CA PRO A 28 4.25 7.55 15.87
C PRO A 28 4.53 9.04 16.13
N LYS A 29 4.04 9.56 17.26
CA LYS A 29 4.13 10.97 17.63
C LYS A 29 5.56 11.49 17.72
N ASP A 30 6.48 10.68 18.25
CA ASP A 30 7.89 11.01 18.41
C ASP A 30 8.67 11.01 17.09
N LYS A 31 8.10 10.42 16.03
CA LYS A 31 8.71 10.40 14.68
C LYS A 31 8.07 11.36 13.70
N ALA A 32 6.85 11.84 13.97
CA ALA A 32 6.09 12.68 13.04
C ALA A 32 6.51 14.15 13.11
N LEU A 33 6.81 14.74 11.95
CA LEU A 33 7.07 16.16 11.79
C LEU A 33 5.79 16.94 11.44
N GLY A 34 4.86 16.34 10.70
CA GLY A 34 3.63 16.98 10.25
C GLY A 34 3.73 17.59 8.85
N VAL A 35 4.48 16.99 7.93
CA VAL A 35 4.59 17.49 6.54
C VAL A 35 3.67 16.71 5.61
N ARG A 36 2.95 17.42 4.74
CA ARG A 36 2.04 16.79 3.77
C ARG A 36 2.83 16.04 2.71
N THR A 37 2.40 14.81 2.38
CA THR A 37 3.05 13.97 1.37
C THR A 37 3.17 14.65 0.00
N GLY A 38 2.23 15.54 -0.34
CA GLY A 38 2.27 16.33 -1.57
C GLY A 38 3.50 17.24 -1.65
N ASP A 39 3.89 17.86 -0.55
CA ASP A 39 5.06 18.74 -0.48
C ASP A 39 6.37 17.96 -0.43
N ILE A 40 6.38 16.82 0.28
CA ILE A 40 7.50 15.86 0.22
C ILE A 40 7.76 15.39 -1.21
N ARG A 41 6.69 15.09 -1.98
CA ARG A 41 6.82 14.72 -3.40
C ARG A 41 7.32 15.88 -4.27
N LYS A 42 6.97 17.13 -3.97
CA LYS A 42 7.53 18.31 -4.68
C LYS A 42 9.03 18.42 -4.40
N LEU A 43 9.44 18.25 -3.14
CA LEU A 43 10.83 18.29 -2.74
C LEU A 43 11.64 17.16 -3.41
N ALA A 44 11.12 15.92 -3.38
CA ALA A 44 11.75 14.79 -4.05
C ALA A 44 11.97 15.01 -5.55
N ARG A 45 11.05 15.70 -6.24
CA ARG A 45 11.23 16.04 -7.67
C ARG A 45 12.37 17.03 -7.92
N LYS A 46 12.64 17.93 -6.97
CA LYS A 46 13.77 18.87 -7.06
C LYS A 46 15.10 18.16 -6.83
N ILE A 47 15.15 17.27 -5.84
CA ILE A 47 16.36 16.52 -5.47
C ILE A 47 16.70 15.44 -6.50
N ARG A 48 15.67 14.75 -7.04
CA ARG A 48 15.77 13.56 -7.90
C ARG A 48 16.38 12.35 -7.14
N THR A 49 16.74 11.30 -7.86
CA THR A 49 17.34 10.11 -7.26
C THR A 49 18.70 10.44 -6.65
N ASP A 50 18.87 10.10 -5.38
CA ASP A 50 20.14 10.19 -4.64
C ASP A 50 20.12 9.10 -3.56
N HIS A 51 20.79 7.99 -3.85
CA HIS A 51 20.76 6.79 -3.00
C HIS A 51 21.49 7.01 -1.68
N LYS A 52 22.58 7.79 -1.67
CA LYS A 52 23.33 8.11 -0.45
C LYS A 52 22.50 8.99 0.49
N LEU A 53 21.92 10.07 -0.04
CA LEU A 53 21.04 10.95 0.72
C LEU A 53 19.79 10.21 1.21
N ALA A 54 19.24 9.29 0.42
CA ALA A 54 18.11 8.46 0.85
C ALA A 54 18.43 7.67 2.13
N TRP A 55 19.62 7.06 2.21
CA TRP A 55 20.07 6.39 3.42
C TRP A 55 20.25 7.34 4.59
N GLU A 56 20.88 8.50 4.39
CA GLU A 56 21.06 9.48 5.47
C GLU A 56 19.72 9.97 6.05
N LEU A 57 18.73 10.23 5.19
CA LEU A 57 17.37 10.59 5.59
C LEU A 57 16.65 9.43 6.29
N TRP A 58 16.84 8.20 5.80
CA TRP A 58 16.21 7.02 6.39
C TRP A 58 16.68 6.78 7.83
N GLN A 59 17.99 6.90 8.06
CA GLN A 59 18.62 6.66 9.36
C GLN A 59 18.27 7.73 10.42
N SER A 60 17.71 8.87 10.03
CA SER A 60 17.22 9.89 10.98
C SER A 60 16.12 9.36 11.91
N GLY A 61 15.36 8.35 11.46
CA GLY A 61 14.18 7.86 12.16
C GLY A 61 12.94 8.76 12.02
N VAL A 62 13.05 9.97 11.48
CA VAL A 62 11.93 10.91 11.28
C VAL A 62 11.03 10.39 10.16
N HIS A 63 9.73 10.33 10.41
CA HIS A 63 8.77 9.70 9.51
C HIS A 63 8.79 10.36 8.12
N GLU A 64 8.70 11.69 8.05
CA GLU A 64 8.69 12.41 6.77
C GLU A 64 10.04 12.39 6.03
N GLU A 65 11.16 12.28 6.76
CA GLU A 65 12.47 12.00 6.14
C GLU A 65 12.49 10.59 5.52
N LYS A 66 11.92 9.57 6.18
CA LYS A 66 11.77 8.22 5.59
C LYS A 66 10.85 8.21 4.37
N ILE A 67 9.74 8.97 4.39
CA ILE A 67 8.86 9.13 3.23
C ILE A 67 9.61 9.80 2.07
N LEU A 68 10.46 10.80 2.33
CA LEU A 68 11.32 11.40 1.32
C LEU A 68 12.35 10.40 0.80
N ALA A 69 13.07 9.71 1.69
CA ALA A 69 14.09 8.70 1.36
C ALA A 69 13.59 7.65 0.35
N VAL A 70 12.38 7.09 0.58
CA VAL A 70 11.74 6.13 -0.33
C VAL A 70 11.62 6.66 -1.76
N LEU A 71 11.42 7.97 -1.94
CA LEU A 71 11.32 8.58 -3.26
C LEU A 71 12.71 8.79 -3.91
N LEU A 72 13.75 8.98 -3.11
CA LEU A 72 15.13 9.25 -3.54
C LEU A 72 15.95 7.98 -3.81
N PHE A 73 15.61 6.83 -3.20
CA PHE A 73 16.31 5.57 -3.49
C PHE A 73 16.30 5.26 -4.99
N ASP A 74 17.46 4.83 -5.49
CA ASP A 74 17.57 4.20 -6.81
C ASP A 74 16.91 2.83 -6.78
N LYS A 75 15.92 2.62 -7.65
CA LYS A 75 15.14 1.38 -7.70
C LYS A 75 15.86 0.26 -8.47
N LYS A 76 16.88 0.62 -9.27
CA LYS A 76 17.68 -0.33 -10.04
C LYS A 76 18.80 -0.94 -9.20
N ASP A 77 19.38 -0.14 -8.32
CA ASP A 77 20.55 -0.55 -7.53
C ASP A 77 20.19 -1.10 -6.14
N ILE A 78 18.96 -0.84 -5.66
CA ILE A 78 18.54 -1.34 -4.35
C ILE A 78 18.41 -2.87 -4.34
N THR A 79 19.07 -3.49 -3.38
CA THR A 79 19.12 -4.94 -3.20
C THR A 79 17.95 -5.46 -2.36
N TYR A 80 17.72 -6.77 -2.40
CA TYR A 80 16.72 -7.41 -1.53
C TYR A 80 17.05 -7.22 -0.05
N GLN A 81 18.32 -7.35 0.33
CA GLN A 81 18.81 -7.20 1.71
C GLN A 81 18.58 -5.79 2.24
N GLU A 82 18.80 -4.77 1.39
CA GLU A 82 18.50 -3.39 1.75
C GLU A 82 16.99 -3.18 1.94
N ILE A 83 16.14 -3.70 1.05
CA ILE A 83 14.69 -3.64 1.22
C ILE A 83 14.24 -4.30 2.52
N GLU A 84 14.80 -5.46 2.87
CA GLU A 84 14.51 -6.15 4.12
C GLU A 84 14.92 -5.31 5.33
N SER A 85 16.13 -4.71 5.30
CA SER A 85 16.60 -3.77 6.32
C SER A 85 15.65 -2.57 6.48
N LEU A 86 15.23 -1.94 5.38
CA LEU A 86 14.22 -0.87 5.42
C LEU A 86 12.90 -1.37 6.02
N MET A 87 12.46 -2.60 5.70
CA MET A 87 11.21 -3.13 6.22
C MET A 87 11.22 -3.43 7.73
N HIS A 88 12.37 -3.77 8.31
CA HIS A 88 12.52 -3.91 9.75
C HIS A 88 12.28 -2.58 10.51
N ASP A 89 12.56 -1.48 9.83
CA ASP A 89 12.43 -0.12 10.34
C ASP A 89 11.02 0.49 10.17
N VAL A 90 10.13 -0.21 9.47
CA VAL A 90 8.76 0.23 9.22
C VAL A 90 7.92 0.06 10.48
N ASN A 91 7.35 1.18 10.95
CA ASN A 91 6.57 1.23 12.19
C ASN A 91 5.13 1.75 12.01
N SER A 92 4.75 2.11 10.78
CA SER A 92 3.46 2.72 10.46
C SER A 92 2.90 2.16 9.15
N TRP A 93 1.57 2.08 9.07
CA TRP A 93 0.88 1.49 7.92
C TRP A 93 1.07 2.30 6.64
N ASP A 94 1.24 3.61 6.73
CA ASP A 94 1.41 4.50 5.59
C ASP A 94 2.85 4.47 5.08
N LEU A 95 3.86 4.36 5.95
CA LEU A 95 5.24 4.11 5.55
C LEU A 95 5.37 2.75 4.84
N CYS A 96 4.73 1.70 5.38
CA CYS A 96 4.63 0.38 4.75
C CYS A 96 4.02 0.48 3.35
N ASP A 97 2.91 1.21 3.21
CA ASP A 97 2.28 1.40 1.92
C ASP A 97 3.16 2.19 0.94
N HIS A 98 3.82 3.24 1.45
CA HIS A 98 4.63 4.13 0.64
C HIS A 98 5.87 3.43 0.10
N ILE A 99 6.60 2.66 0.91
CA ILE A 99 7.74 1.86 0.44
C ILE A 99 7.32 0.82 -0.59
N CYS A 100 6.20 0.12 -0.37
CA CYS A 100 5.68 -0.86 -1.32
C CYS A 100 5.36 -0.22 -2.67
N LYS A 101 4.61 0.89 -2.68
CA LYS A 101 4.08 1.53 -3.89
C LYS A 101 5.13 2.32 -4.68
N ASN A 102 6.13 2.89 -4.02
CA ASN A 102 7.06 3.81 -4.69
C ASN A 102 8.43 3.20 -4.96
N LEU A 103 8.81 2.15 -4.23
CA LEU A 103 10.13 1.51 -4.30
C LEU A 103 10.01 0.01 -4.65
N ILE A 104 9.46 -0.82 -3.75
CA ILE A 104 9.52 -2.29 -3.88
C ILE A 104 8.80 -2.80 -5.14
N ILE A 105 7.62 -2.28 -5.49
CA ILE A 105 6.89 -2.72 -6.70
C ILE A 105 7.64 -2.45 -8.02
N LYS A 106 8.76 -1.71 -7.97
CA LYS A 106 9.60 -1.38 -9.13
C LYS A 106 10.88 -2.23 -9.19
N THR A 107 11.13 -3.10 -8.20
CA THR A 107 12.27 -4.02 -8.22
C THR A 107 11.92 -5.31 -8.97
N SER A 108 12.93 -6.05 -9.42
CA SER A 108 12.76 -7.33 -10.14
C SER A 108 12.21 -8.45 -9.26
N PHE A 109 12.44 -8.36 -7.94
CA PHE A 109 12.08 -9.38 -6.95
C PHE A 109 10.76 -9.10 -6.21
N ALA A 110 9.94 -8.15 -6.68
CA ALA A 110 8.67 -7.79 -6.04
C ALA A 110 7.68 -8.96 -5.97
N ALA A 111 7.61 -9.79 -7.02
CA ALA A 111 6.74 -10.96 -7.08
C ALA A 111 7.13 -12.04 -6.04
N ASP A 112 8.43 -12.25 -5.84
CA ASP A 112 8.95 -13.20 -4.86
C ASP A 112 8.70 -12.71 -3.42
N ILE A 113 8.81 -11.39 -3.20
CA ILE A 113 8.43 -10.75 -1.93
C ILE A 113 6.96 -11.02 -1.58
N ILE A 114 6.03 -10.86 -2.53
CA ILE A 114 4.58 -11.11 -2.27
C ILE A 114 4.38 -12.55 -1.77
N LYS A 115 5.06 -13.51 -2.39
CA LYS A 115 4.96 -14.94 -2.03
C LYS A 115 5.59 -15.22 -0.66
N SER A 116 6.77 -14.66 -0.37
CA SER A 116 7.50 -14.96 0.86
C SER A 116 6.91 -14.23 2.07
N TRP A 117 6.59 -12.95 1.94
CA TRP A 117 6.17 -12.12 3.07
C TRP A 117 4.72 -12.36 3.48
N SER A 118 3.87 -12.94 2.63
CA SER A 118 2.52 -13.37 3.04
C SER A 118 2.56 -14.41 4.16
N LYS A 119 3.64 -15.19 4.26
CA LYS A 119 3.87 -16.20 5.30
C LYS A 119 4.51 -15.64 6.58
N GLN A 120 5.07 -14.43 6.53
CA GLN A 120 5.82 -13.85 7.66
C GLN A 120 4.92 -13.51 8.85
N SER A 121 5.37 -13.80 10.06
CA SER A 121 4.63 -13.45 11.28
C SER A 121 4.74 -11.96 11.61
N SER A 122 5.76 -11.25 11.10
CA SER A 122 5.91 -9.80 11.29
C SER A 122 4.76 -9.02 10.63
N LEU A 123 4.22 -8.04 11.36
CA LEU A 123 3.02 -7.29 10.98
C LEU A 123 3.21 -6.56 9.65
N TYR A 124 4.28 -5.78 9.51
CA TYR A 124 4.48 -4.95 8.32
C TYR A 124 5.03 -5.73 7.13
N PHE A 125 5.74 -6.84 7.34
CA PHE A 125 6.08 -7.76 6.26
C PHE A 125 4.80 -8.38 5.69
N ARG A 126 3.91 -8.91 6.54
CA ARG A 126 2.64 -9.48 6.06
C ARG A 126 1.75 -8.43 5.41
N ARG A 127 1.63 -7.23 6.00
CA ARG A 127 0.90 -6.12 5.35
C ARG A 127 1.51 -5.80 3.98
N ALA A 128 2.82 -5.69 3.88
CA ALA A 128 3.51 -5.35 2.64
C ALA A 128 3.23 -6.35 1.53
N ALA A 129 3.14 -7.65 1.82
CA ALA A 129 2.74 -8.65 0.81
C ALA A 129 1.40 -8.31 0.14
N PHE A 130 0.38 -7.96 0.91
CA PHE A 130 -0.95 -7.60 0.38
C PHE A 130 -0.99 -6.19 -0.23
N VAL A 131 -0.14 -5.27 0.22
CA VAL A 131 0.00 -3.95 -0.42
C VAL A 131 0.74 -4.05 -1.75
N LEU A 132 1.72 -4.93 -1.87
CA LEU A 132 2.40 -5.21 -3.14
C LEU A 132 1.47 -5.94 -4.10
N MET A 133 0.69 -6.89 -3.63
CA MET A 133 -0.38 -7.54 -4.39
C MET A 133 -1.37 -6.50 -4.96
N THR A 134 -1.89 -5.58 -4.13
CA THR A 134 -2.78 -4.50 -4.62
C THR A 134 -2.08 -3.61 -5.65
N ALA A 135 -0.82 -3.24 -5.41
CA ALA A 135 -0.06 -2.41 -6.34
C ALA A 135 0.19 -3.12 -7.68
N GLU A 136 0.46 -4.42 -7.66
CA GLU A 136 0.63 -5.24 -8.86
C GLU A 136 -0.66 -5.37 -9.65
N ILE A 137 -1.78 -5.72 -9.00
CA ILE A 137 -3.12 -5.74 -9.62
C ILE A 137 -3.41 -4.39 -10.25
N VAL A 138 -3.16 -3.29 -9.53
CA VAL A 138 -3.44 -1.94 -10.01
C VAL A 138 -2.64 -1.59 -11.27
N LYS A 139 -1.38 -2.03 -11.33
CA LYS A 139 -0.44 -1.76 -12.43
C LYS A 139 -0.69 -2.66 -13.64
N LYS A 140 -1.03 -3.93 -13.41
CA LYS A 140 -1.11 -4.97 -14.44
C LYS A 140 -2.53 -5.40 -14.80
N ARG A 141 -3.58 -4.76 -14.28
CA ARG A 141 -4.98 -5.21 -14.42
C ARG A 141 -5.42 -5.63 -15.84
N GLU A 142 -4.92 -4.97 -16.88
CA GLU A 142 -5.28 -5.25 -18.29
C GLU A 142 -4.56 -6.48 -18.85
N LYS A 143 -3.49 -6.93 -18.18
CA LYS A 143 -2.58 -8.00 -18.58
C LYS A 143 -2.30 -8.97 -17.42
N ILE A 144 -3.19 -9.02 -16.44
CA ILE A 144 -3.02 -9.91 -15.29
C ILE A 144 -3.57 -11.27 -15.71
N GLU A 145 -2.70 -12.27 -15.66
CA GLU A 145 -3.08 -13.63 -16.03
C GLU A 145 -4.06 -14.21 -15.00
N PRO A 146 -5.08 -14.98 -15.43
CA PRO A 146 -6.06 -15.60 -14.54
C PRO A 146 -5.41 -16.40 -13.41
N GLU A 147 -4.35 -17.17 -13.71
CA GLU A 147 -3.61 -17.99 -12.74
C GLU A 147 -2.96 -17.13 -11.65
N GLN A 148 -2.53 -15.91 -12.00
CA GLN A 148 -1.98 -14.99 -11.02
C GLN A 148 -3.07 -14.45 -10.07
N VAL A 149 -4.29 -14.24 -10.59
CA VAL A 149 -5.45 -13.86 -9.77
C VAL A 149 -5.89 -15.01 -8.86
N GLU A 150 -5.91 -16.25 -9.36
CA GLU A 150 -6.15 -17.46 -8.54
C GLU A 150 -5.19 -17.51 -7.35
N LEU A 151 -3.89 -17.40 -7.62
CA LEU A 151 -2.85 -17.43 -6.58
C LEU A 151 -3.05 -16.33 -5.53
N TYR A 152 -3.48 -15.13 -5.94
CA TYR A 152 -3.78 -14.05 -5.01
C TYR A 152 -5.02 -14.32 -4.16
N ILE A 153 -6.07 -14.90 -4.75
CA ILE A 153 -7.27 -15.30 -4.01
C ILE A 153 -6.94 -16.36 -2.97
N GLU A 154 -6.16 -17.38 -3.32
CA GLU A 154 -5.69 -18.40 -2.37
C GLU A 154 -4.95 -17.78 -1.18
N LYS A 155 -4.01 -16.86 -1.45
CA LYS A 155 -3.25 -16.18 -0.40
C LYS A 155 -4.11 -15.26 0.46
N ILE A 156 -5.13 -14.62 -0.12
CA ILE A 156 -6.12 -13.85 0.61
C ILE A 156 -6.87 -14.76 1.59
N LYS A 157 -7.38 -15.90 1.13
CA LYS A 157 -8.09 -16.87 1.98
C LYS A 157 -7.23 -17.38 3.12
N GLU A 158 -6.03 -17.88 2.81
CA GLU A 158 -5.06 -18.38 3.79
C GLU A 158 -4.76 -17.38 4.93
N CYS A 159 -4.75 -16.08 4.62
CA CYS A 159 -4.39 -15.04 5.58
C CYS A 159 -5.59 -14.26 6.15
N ALA A 160 -6.82 -14.50 5.68
CA ALA A 160 -7.99 -13.69 6.04
C ALA A 160 -8.31 -13.72 7.55
N ASN A 161 -7.91 -14.80 8.23
CA ASN A 161 -8.06 -14.97 9.66
C ASN A 161 -7.05 -14.20 10.53
N ASP A 162 -6.13 -13.43 9.93
CA ASP A 162 -5.25 -12.54 10.69
C ASP A 162 -6.07 -11.56 11.53
N THR A 163 -5.76 -11.44 12.82
CA THR A 163 -6.52 -10.60 13.76
C THR A 163 -6.03 -9.16 13.79
N ARG A 164 -4.88 -8.85 13.18
CA ARG A 164 -4.24 -7.54 13.24
C ARG A 164 -4.93 -6.57 12.27
N PRO A 165 -5.45 -5.42 12.74
CA PRO A 165 -6.23 -4.51 11.90
C PRO A 165 -5.51 -4.03 10.64
N HIS A 166 -4.21 -3.76 10.74
CA HIS A 166 -3.41 -3.31 9.60
C HIS A 166 -3.24 -4.39 8.53
N VAL A 167 -3.11 -5.67 8.91
CA VAL A 167 -2.98 -6.75 7.92
C VAL A 167 -4.31 -6.96 7.21
N ARG A 168 -5.41 -7.13 7.96
CA ARG A 168 -6.74 -7.36 7.35
C ARG A 168 -7.23 -6.25 6.46
N LYS A 169 -6.93 -5.00 6.80
CA LYS A 169 -7.24 -3.85 5.94
C LYS A 169 -6.55 -4.00 4.58
N ALA A 170 -5.30 -4.48 4.55
CA ALA A 170 -4.58 -4.73 3.31
C ALA A 170 -5.14 -5.96 2.56
N ILE A 171 -5.50 -7.04 3.26
CA ILE A 171 -6.14 -8.22 2.65
C ILE A 171 -7.48 -7.86 2.01
N SER A 172 -8.35 -7.16 2.74
CA SER A 172 -9.64 -6.69 2.22
C SER A 172 -9.44 -5.75 1.03
N TRP A 173 -8.42 -4.89 1.09
CA TRP A 173 -8.10 -4.02 -0.04
C TRP A 173 -7.63 -4.80 -1.27
N ALA A 174 -6.82 -5.85 -1.11
CA ALA A 174 -6.43 -6.75 -2.20
C ALA A 174 -7.65 -7.40 -2.86
N LEU A 175 -8.56 -7.95 -2.07
CA LEU A 175 -9.79 -8.56 -2.58
C LEU A 175 -10.65 -7.55 -3.37
N ARG A 176 -10.75 -6.31 -2.87
CA ARG A 176 -11.47 -5.24 -3.59
C ARG A 176 -10.80 -4.84 -4.90
N GLU A 177 -9.46 -4.81 -4.97
CA GLU A 177 -8.79 -4.47 -6.23
C GLU A 177 -8.90 -5.59 -7.28
N ILE A 178 -8.97 -6.86 -6.86
CA ILE A 178 -9.31 -7.98 -7.76
C ILE A 178 -10.71 -7.76 -8.36
N GLY A 179 -11.71 -7.53 -7.52
CA GLY A 179 -13.09 -7.35 -8.00
C GLY A 179 -13.30 -6.08 -8.83
N LYS A 180 -12.35 -5.15 -8.86
CA LYS A 180 -12.40 -3.97 -9.73
C LYS A 180 -11.87 -4.24 -11.14
N ILE A 181 -11.26 -5.38 -11.43
CA ILE A 181 -10.67 -5.65 -12.76
C ILE A 181 -11.76 -5.64 -13.84
N ASN A 182 -12.75 -6.52 -13.73
CA ASN A 182 -13.91 -6.64 -14.62
C ASN A 182 -15.05 -7.39 -13.89
N TYR A 183 -16.17 -7.64 -14.56
CA TYR A 183 -17.34 -8.30 -13.97
C TYR A 183 -17.07 -9.75 -13.55
N ASP A 184 -16.28 -10.51 -14.31
CA ASP A 184 -15.95 -11.91 -13.96
C ASP A 184 -15.17 -11.97 -12.64
N TYR A 185 -14.17 -11.09 -12.47
CA TYR A 185 -13.40 -11.00 -11.23
C TYR A 185 -14.19 -10.35 -10.09
N GLN A 186 -15.18 -9.49 -10.39
CA GLN A 186 -16.10 -8.96 -9.39
C GLN A 186 -16.94 -10.07 -8.77
N GLU A 187 -17.61 -10.87 -9.61
CA GLU A 187 -18.41 -12.01 -9.17
C GLU A 187 -17.57 -12.95 -8.30
N LYS A 188 -16.38 -13.28 -8.78
CA LYS A 188 -15.45 -14.13 -8.04
C LYS A 188 -15.02 -13.53 -6.70
N ALA A 189 -14.68 -12.25 -6.65
CA ALA A 189 -14.31 -11.58 -5.42
C ALA A 189 -15.48 -11.53 -4.41
N ILE A 190 -16.72 -11.41 -4.89
CA ILE A 190 -17.94 -11.47 -4.07
C ILE A 190 -18.13 -12.88 -3.48
N LEU A 191 -17.99 -13.93 -4.29
CA LEU A 191 -18.07 -15.32 -3.81
C LEU A 191 -17.04 -15.59 -2.71
N VAL A 192 -15.79 -15.18 -2.93
CA VAL A 192 -14.73 -15.27 -1.90
C VAL A 192 -15.11 -14.47 -0.66
N ALA A 193 -15.68 -13.28 -0.82
CA ALA A 193 -16.08 -12.46 0.31
C ALA A 193 -17.16 -13.14 1.19
N TYR A 194 -18.11 -13.86 0.58
CA TYR A 194 -19.11 -14.65 1.30
C TYR A 194 -18.50 -15.88 1.98
N GLU A 195 -17.59 -16.60 1.32
CA GLU A 195 -16.86 -17.72 1.94
C GLU A 195 -16.10 -17.26 3.20
N LEU A 196 -15.39 -16.14 3.11
CA LEU A 196 -14.70 -15.54 4.26
C LEU A 196 -15.64 -15.18 5.41
N ILE A 197 -16.93 -14.89 5.13
CA ILE A 197 -17.91 -14.57 6.17
C ILE A 197 -18.25 -15.80 7.04
N GLU A 198 -18.26 -16.98 6.44
CA GLU A 198 -18.62 -18.23 7.11
C GLU A 198 -17.45 -18.85 7.89
N GLU A 199 -16.20 -18.52 7.55
CA GLU A 199 -15.01 -19.13 8.18
C GLU A 199 -14.72 -18.67 9.62
N GLY A 200 -15.02 -17.42 9.97
CA GLY A 200 -14.70 -16.91 11.30
C GLY A 200 -14.90 -15.42 11.46
N LYS A 201 -14.91 -14.92 12.72
CA LYS A 201 -15.03 -13.47 13.02
C LYS A 201 -14.00 -12.64 12.28
N ALA A 202 -12.86 -13.28 12.03
CA ALA A 202 -11.73 -12.64 11.48
C ALA A 202 -11.86 -12.41 9.96
N SER A 203 -11.83 -13.49 9.20
CA SER A 203 -12.17 -13.50 7.78
C SER A 203 -13.50 -12.77 7.47
N ALA A 204 -14.51 -12.88 8.33
CA ALA A 204 -15.79 -12.21 8.10
C ALA A 204 -15.72 -10.69 8.04
N TRP A 205 -14.80 -10.06 8.78
CA TRP A 205 -14.60 -8.62 8.65
C TRP A 205 -14.01 -8.28 7.28
N VAL A 206 -13.08 -9.10 6.77
CA VAL A 206 -12.46 -8.90 5.46
C VAL A 206 -13.53 -8.98 4.37
N GLY A 207 -14.35 -10.04 4.41
CA GLY A 207 -15.46 -10.26 3.48
C GLY A 207 -16.49 -9.13 3.53
N LYS A 208 -17.05 -8.84 4.72
CA LYS A 208 -18.03 -7.74 4.89
C LYS A 208 -17.48 -6.38 4.47
N ASN A 209 -16.20 -6.10 4.72
CA ASN A 209 -15.60 -4.83 4.31
C ASN A 209 -15.36 -4.77 2.80
N ALA A 210 -15.11 -5.91 2.14
CA ALA A 210 -14.99 -5.99 0.69
C ALA A 210 -16.34 -5.77 0.00
N LEU A 211 -17.40 -6.47 0.45
CA LEU A 211 -18.75 -6.40 -0.15
C LEU A 211 -19.30 -4.97 -0.23
N LYS A 212 -19.07 -4.15 0.81
CA LYS A 212 -19.46 -2.72 0.83
C LYS A 212 -19.06 -1.93 -0.41
N GLU A 213 -17.94 -2.28 -1.04
CA GLU A 213 -17.53 -1.64 -2.30
C GLU A 213 -17.89 -2.51 -3.51
N LEU A 214 -17.63 -3.82 -3.43
CA LEU A 214 -17.79 -4.75 -4.55
C LEU A 214 -19.20 -4.75 -5.11
N GLU A 215 -20.23 -4.69 -4.27
CA GLU A 215 -21.64 -4.70 -4.69
C GLU A 215 -22.07 -3.37 -5.36
N THR A 216 -21.25 -2.33 -5.27
CA THR A 216 -21.53 -0.99 -5.83
C THR A 216 -20.77 -0.74 -7.14
N LEU A 217 -20.00 -1.72 -7.64
CA LEU A 217 -19.14 -1.50 -8.79
C LEU A 217 -19.94 -1.41 -10.09
N VAL A 218 -19.62 -0.42 -10.91
CA VAL A 218 -20.17 -0.18 -12.23
C VAL A 218 -19.06 -0.03 -13.26
N LYS A 219 -19.34 -0.43 -14.50
CA LYS A 219 -18.45 -0.21 -15.63
C LYS A 219 -18.50 1.26 -16.03
N VAL A 220 -17.32 1.84 -16.26
CA VAL A 220 -17.15 3.20 -16.77
C VAL A 220 -16.30 3.09 -18.02
N ASP A 221 -16.88 3.39 -19.19
CA ASP A 221 -16.25 3.08 -20.49
C ASP A 221 -14.87 3.72 -20.69
N GLU A 222 -14.65 4.88 -20.08
CA GLU A 222 -13.39 5.64 -20.10
C GLU A 222 -12.28 5.00 -19.22
N ARG A 223 -12.57 3.89 -18.56
CA ARG A 223 -11.71 3.24 -17.57
C ARG A 223 -11.61 1.74 -17.85
N GLY A 224 -10.39 1.23 -17.95
CA GLY A 224 -10.10 -0.21 -18.02
C GLY A 224 -10.34 -0.96 -16.70
N ARG A 225 -11.30 -0.53 -15.88
CA ARG A 225 -11.66 -1.14 -14.59
C ARG A 225 -13.05 -0.71 -14.14
N LEU A 226 -13.68 -1.49 -13.27
CA LEU A 226 -14.89 -1.09 -12.57
C LEU A 226 -14.61 -0.03 -11.50
N LEU A 227 -15.56 0.86 -11.28
CA LEU A 227 -15.52 1.90 -10.25
C LEU A 227 -16.72 1.78 -9.33
N SER A 228 -16.56 2.14 -8.05
CA SER A 228 -17.73 2.27 -7.17
C SER A 228 -18.67 3.34 -7.70
N SER A 229 -19.96 3.04 -7.71
CA SER A 229 -21.04 3.96 -8.04
C SER A 229 -21.08 5.18 -7.13
N ASP A 230 -20.42 5.14 -5.96
CA ASP A 230 -20.34 6.29 -5.04
C ASP A 230 -19.23 7.28 -5.41
N SER A 231 -18.32 6.90 -6.32
CA SER A 231 -17.26 7.76 -6.82
C SER A 231 -17.80 8.85 -7.76
N LYS A 232 -17.07 9.98 -7.87
CA LYS A 232 -17.47 11.11 -8.73
C LYS A 232 -17.79 10.70 -10.18
N MET A 233 -17.05 9.73 -10.73
CA MET A 233 -17.28 9.23 -12.09
C MET A 233 -18.35 8.13 -12.10
N GLY A 234 -18.32 7.18 -11.15
CA GLY A 234 -19.27 6.06 -11.10
C GLY A 234 -20.71 6.48 -10.92
N ARG A 235 -20.99 7.59 -10.22
CA ARG A 235 -22.37 8.11 -10.04
C ARG A 235 -23.10 8.41 -11.33
N LYS A 236 -22.37 8.63 -12.44
CA LYS A 236 -22.96 8.89 -13.76
C LYS A 236 -23.46 7.63 -14.47
N TYR A 237 -23.11 6.45 -13.96
CA TYR A 237 -23.36 5.14 -14.56
C TYR A 237 -24.21 4.25 -13.64
N LYS A 238 -24.93 4.86 -12.69
CA LYS A 238 -25.87 4.18 -11.78
C LYS A 238 -27.25 4.07 -12.39
#